data_AF-A0A926P6W9-F1
#
_entry.id   AF-A0A926P6W9-F1
#
_cell.length_a   1.000
_cell.length_b   1.000
_cell.length_c   1.000
_cell.angle_alpha   90.00
_cell.angle_beta   90.00
_cell.angle_gamma   90.00
#
_symmetry.space_group_name_H-M   'P 1'
#
loop_
_entity.id
_entity.type
_entity.pdbx_description
1 polymer ?
#
loop_
_entity_poly.entity_id
_entity_poly.type
_entity_poly.pdbx_seq_one_letter_code
_entity_poly.pdbx_strand_id
1 'polypeptide(L)'
;MAAKISKRLVIDASIARSSGGKEATYPTSVNCRDFLQAILDICHRVVMTPDIREEWNKHQSNFARTWLRTMVAKKKVEYRADIAADEELWNTIKSITASEKNCKAMLKDFRLIEAALATDKTVISLDDTVRKLFDNAAVQVGELRNVVWVNPDKTEEEKPIDWLKDGAQAEKKRLIGNLPGE
;
A
#
# COMPACT_ATOMS: atom_id res chain seq x y z
N MET A 1 26.88 -7.91 9.23
CA MET A 1 25.40 -8.04 9.12
C MET A 1 24.84 -6.66 8.84
N ALA A 2 24.28 -6.42 7.65
CA ALA A 2 23.54 -5.19 7.42
C ALA A 2 22.37 -5.17 8.40
N ALA A 3 22.20 -4.07 9.16
CA ALA A 3 21.04 -3.90 10.01
C ALA A 3 19.79 -4.10 9.14
N LYS A 4 18.93 -5.06 9.47
CA LYS A 4 17.65 -5.24 8.75
C LYS A 4 16.88 -3.94 8.85
N ILE A 5 16.79 -3.20 7.74
CA ILE A 5 16.13 -1.89 7.69
C ILE A 5 14.63 -2.13 7.79
N SER A 6 14.06 -1.85 8.96
CA SER A 6 12.62 -1.92 9.18
C SER A 6 11.93 -0.69 8.57
N LYS A 7 11.30 -0.86 7.40
CA LYS A 7 10.42 0.13 6.77
C LYS A 7 9.02 0.22 7.40
N ARG A 8 8.37 1.38 7.21
CA ARG A 8 6.96 1.67 7.48
C ARG A 8 6.16 1.56 6.18
N LEU A 9 5.23 0.62 6.14
CA LEU A 9 4.44 0.31 4.95
C LEU A 9 2.98 0.71 5.19
N VAL A 10 2.37 1.37 4.21
CA VAL A 10 0.93 1.60 4.18
C VAL A 10 0.30 0.45 3.41
N ILE A 11 -0.64 -0.26 4.02
CA ILE A 11 -1.27 -1.44 3.40
C ILE A 11 -2.76 -1.17 3.21
N ASP A 12 -3.20 -1.27 1.97
CA ASP A 12 -4.59 -1.14 1.58
C ASP A 12 -5.46 -2.26 2.19
N ALA A 13 -6.70 -1.91 2.52
CA ALA A 13 -7.71 -2.86 2.95
C ALA A 13 -8.04 -3.90 1.86
N SER A 14 -7.78 -3.62 0.57
CA SER A 14 -7.89 -4.62 -0.50
C SER A 14 -7.03 -5.86 -0.24
N ILE A 15 -5.80 -5.69 0.27
CA ILE A 15 -4.89 -6.77 0.66
C ILE A 15 -5.45 -7.54 1.87
N ALA A 16 -5.90 -6.80 2.88
CA ALA A 16 -6.50 -7.38 4.08
C ALA A 16 -7.74 -8.22 3.75
N ARG A 17 -8.58 -7.72 2.85
CA ARG A 17 -9.78 -8.39 2.37
C ARG A 17 -9.46 -9.64 1.55
N SER A 18 -8.53 -9.52 0.60
CA SER A 18 -8.18 -10.59 -0.33
C SER A 18 -7.32 -11.68 0.30
N SER A 19 -6.61 -11.40 1.40
CA SER A 19 -5.79 -12.38 2.11
C SER A 19 -6.61 -13.57 2.62
N GLY A 20 -6.35 -14.74 2.04
CA GLY A 20 -7.06 -15.97 2.35
C GLY A 20 -6.55 -16.65 3.61
N GLY A 21 -7.36 -17.58 4.15
CA GLY A 21 -6.90 -18.50 5.20
C GLY A 21 -5.88 -19.52 4.69
N LYS A 22 -5.49 -20.46 5.56
CA LYS A 22 -4.57 -21.56 5.19
C LYS A 22 -5.12 -22.44 4.06
N GLU A 23 -6.44 -22.57 3.99
CA GLU A 23 -7.15 -23.38 2.99
C GLU A 23 -7.41 -22.63 1.67
N ALA A 24 -7.00 -21.37 1.57
CA ALA A 24 -7.21 -20.61 0.33
C ALA A 24 -6.38 -21.21 -0.80
N THR A 25 -7.05 -21.46 -1.93
CA THR A 25 -6.45 -22.00 -3.16
C THR A 25 -6.35 -20.96 -4.27
N TYR A 26 -7.09 -19.85 -4.16
CA TYR A 26 -7.06 -18.79 -5.16
C TYR A 26 -5.73 -18.03 -5.13
N PRO A 27 -5.04 -17.85 -6.28
CA PRO A 27 -3.68 -17.28 -6.32
C PRO A 27 -3.54 -15.95 -5.58
N THR A 28 -4.39 -14.96 -5.87
CA THR A 28 -4.35 -13.64 -5.20
C THR A 28 -4.49 -13.76 -3.69
N SER A 29 -5.33 -14.68 -3.21
CA SER A 29 -5.53 -14.89 -1.78
C SER A 29 -4.32 -15.50 -1.09
N VAL A 30 -3.62 -16.41 -1.77
CA VAL A 30 -2.35 -17.00 -1.31
C VAL A 30 -1.26 -15.94 -1.32
N ASN A 31 -1.11 -15.21 -2.42
CA ASN A 31 -0.10 -14.16 -2.60
C ASN A 31 -0.23 -13.06 -1.55
N CYS A 32 -1.45 -12.55 -1.30
CA CYS A 32 -1.70 -11.55 -0.26
C CYS A 32 -1.36 -12.08 1.14
N ARG A 33 -1.76 -13.32 1.45
CA ARG A 33 -1.49 -13.96 2.75
C ARG A 33 0.02 -14.10 2.98
N ASP A 34 0.72 -14.65 1.99
CA ASP A 34 2.15 -14.93 2.07
C ASP A 34 2.96 -13.62 2.12
N PHE A 35 2.51 -12.57 1.42
CA PHE A 35 3.08 -11.23 1.52
C PHE A 35 2.91 -10.61 2.91
N LEU A 36 1.71 -10.67 3.50
CA LEU A 36 1.49 -10.21 4.88
C LEU A 36 2.35 -10.99 5.88
N GLN A 37 2.48 -12.30 5.69
CA GLN A 37 3.36 -13.13 6.52
C GLN A 37 4.83 -12.70 6.38
N ALA A 38 5.30 -12.45 5.16
CA ALA A 38 6.66 -11.96 4.91
C ALA A 38 6.94 -10.62 5.63
N ILE A 39 6.00 -9.67 5.63
CA ILE A 39 6.11 -8.40 6.37
C ILE A 39 6.36 -8.65 7.86
N LEU A 40 5.58 -9.58 8.45
CA LEU A 40 5.69 -9.94 9.85
C LEU A 40 7.05 -10.59 10.16
N ASP A 41 7.50 -11.51 9.32
CA ASP A 41 8.75 -12.26 9.51
C ASP A 41 10.00 -11.40 9.30
N ILE A 42 10.00 -10.55 8.26
CA ILE A 42 11.08 -9.58 7.97
C ILE A 42 11.10 -8.44 8.99
N CYS A 43 10.01 -8.31 9.76
CA CYS A 43 9.85 -7.38 10.86
C CYS A 43 9.57 -5.92 10.49
N HIS A 44 9.01 -5.65 9.30
CA HIS A 44 8.52 -4.32 8.92
C HIS A 44 7.37 -3.82 9.81
N ARG A 45 7.09 -2.52 9.74
CA ARG A 45 6.00 -1.86 10.46
C ARG A 45 4.89 -1.46 9.50
N VAL A 46 3.67 -1.40 10.01
CA VAL A 46 2.48 -0.99 9.25
C VAL A 46 1.98 0.33 9.79
N VAL A 47 1.72 1.27 8.90
CA VAL A 47 1.15 2.58 9.24
C VAL A 47 -0.37 2.46 9.22
N MET A 48 -1.01 2.94 10.28
CA MET A 48 -2.47 2.95 10.43
C MET A 48 -2.94 4.36 10.80
N THR A 49 -3.57 5.04 9.85
CA THR A 49 -4.38 6.23 10.14
C THR A 49 -5.78 5.80 10.60
N PRO A 50 -6.59 6.70 11.22
CA PRO A 50 -7.96 6.39 11.60
C PRO A 50 -8.80 5.83 10.43
N ASP A 51 -8.71 6.45 9.25
CA ASP A 51 -9.44 6.02 8.06
C ASP A 51 -9.01 4.64 7.55
N ILE A 52 -7.70 4.40 7.45
CA ILE A 52 -7.18 3.09 7.01
C ILE A 52 -7.63 1.99 7.96
N ARG A 53 -7.56 2.27 9.27
CA ARG A 53 -8.00 1.33 10.30
C ARG A 53 -9.50 1.04 10.20
N GLU A 54 -10.32 2.06 9.92
CA GLU A 54 -11.75 1.90 9.75
C GLU A 54 -12.08 1.00 8.54
N GLU A 55 -11.43 1.24 7.40
CA GLU A 55 -11.60 0.41 6.20
C GLU A 55 -11.14 -1.04 6.44
N TRP A 56 -10.02 -1.23 7.13
CA TRP A 56 -9.59 -2.57 7.57
C TRP A 56 -10.65 -3.22 8.47
N ASN A 57 -11.21 -2.51 9.45
CA ASN A 57 -12.23 -3.08 10.34
C ASN A 57 -13.48 -3.53 9.57
N LYS A 58 -13.87 -2.79 8.53
CA LYS A 58 -15.03 -3.12 7.67
C LYS A 58 -14.77 -4.30 6.74
N HIS A 59 -13.55 -4.46 6.23
CA HIS A 59 -13.28 -5.34 5.08
C HIS A 59 -12.26 -6.46 5.30
N GLN A 60 -11.50 -6.45 6.39
CA GLN A 60 -10.44 -7.44 6.63
C GLN A 60 -10.99 -8.87 6.74
N SER A 61 -10.25 -9.83 6.18
CA SER A 61 -10.52 -11.25 6.37
C SER A 61 -10.22 -11.69 7.82
N ASN A 62 -10.67 -12.90 8.19
CA ASN A 62 -10.33 -13.49 9.49
C ASN A 62 -8.81 -13.70 9.66
N PHE A 63 -8.11 -14.02 8.57
CA PHE A 63 -6.65 -14.11 8.56
C PHE A 63 -6.02 -12.75 8.83
N ALA A 64 -6.39 -11.71 8.06
CA ALA A 64 -5.86 -10.36 8.23
C ALA A 64 -6.13 -9.80 9.63
N ARG A 65 -7.30 -10.08 10.21
CA ARG A 65 -7.61 -9.69 11.60
C ARG A 65 -6.65 -10.32 12.61
N THR A 66 -6.37 -11.62 12.46
CA THR A 66 -5.45 -12.37 13.34
C THR A 66 -4.01 -11.89 13.17
N TRP A 67 -3.61 -11.65 11.94
CA TRP A 67 -2.32 -11.08 11.59
C TRP A 67 -2.15 -9.67 12.20
N LEU A 68 -3.15 -8.80 12.07
CA LEU A 68 -3.12 -7.44 12.61
C LEU A 68 -3.00 -7.47 14.14
N ARG A 69 -3.74 -8.34 14.82
CA ARG A 69 -3.58 -8.55 16.28
C ARG A 69 -2.16 -8.95 16.65
N THR A 70 -1.53 -9.81 15.85
CA THR A 70 -0.14 -10.24 16.04
C THR A 70 0.84 -9.06 15.86
N MET A 71 0.62 -8.23 14.83
CA MET A 71 1.41 -7.02 14.59
C MET A 71 1.29 -6.03 15.74
N VAL A 72 0.08 -5.82 16.28
CA VAL A 72 -0.15 -4.97 17.45
C VAL A 72 0.58 -5.52 18.68
N ALA A 73 0.43 -6.81 18.99
CA ALA A 73 1.10 -7.45 20.12
C ALA A 73 2.64 -7.34 20.04
N LYS A 74 3.19 -7.39 18.82
CA LYS A 74 4.62 -7.22 18.54
C LYS A 74 5.06 -5.76 18.41
N LYS A 75 4.17 -4.79 18.66
CA LYS A 75 4.43 -3.34 18.52
C LYS A 75 4.93 -2.93 17.13
N LYS A 76 4.39 -3.58 16.09
CA LYS A 76 4.71 -3.35 14.67
C LYS A 76 3.65 -2.52 13.93
N VAL A 77 2.64 -2.01 14.64
CA VAL A 77 1.66 -1.08 14.10
C VAL A 77 2.01 0.32 14.61
N GLU A 78 2.17 1.25 13.68
CA GLU A 78 2.41 2.67 13.95
C GLU A 78 1.11 3.42 13.68
N TYR A 79 0.42 3.81 14.76
CA TYR A 79 -0.79 4.60 14.67
C TYR A 79 -0.44 6.07 14.45
N ARG A 80 -0.92 6.65 13.35
CA ARG A 80 -0.64 8.03 12.94
C ARG A 80 -1.95 8.80 12.76
N ALA A 81 -2.50 9.28 13.87
CA ALA A 81 -3.69 10.14 13.87
C ALA A 81 -3.37 11.62 13.58
N ASP A 82 -2.07 11.95 13.55
CA ASP A 82 -1.53 13.27 13.22
C ASP A 82 -1.46 13.54 11.71
N ILE A 83 -1.60 12.51 10.88
CA ILE A 83 -1.64 12.66 9.42
C ILE A 83 -3.02 13.20 9.05
N ALA A 84 -3.08 14.50 8.78
CA ALA A 84 -4.27 15.19 8.31
C ALA A 84 -4.42 15.06 6.80
N ALA A 85 -5.66 15.25 6.33
CA ALA A 85 -5.94 15.31 4.91
C ALA A 85 -5.28 16.55 4.29
N ASP A 86 -4.58 16.36 3.18
CA ASP A 86 -3.99 17.41 2.36
C ASP A 86 -5.02 17.85 1.30
N GLU A 87 -5.86 18.81 1.69
CA GLU A 87 -6.92 19.33 0.82
C GLU A 87 -6.35 20.00 -0.44
N GLU A 88 -5.18 20.63 -0.36
CA GLU A 88 -4.57 21.32 -1.50
C GLU A 88 -4.07 20.34 -2.55
N LEU A 89 -3.34 19.32 -2.11
CA LEU A 89 -2.89 18.23 -2.96
C LEU A 89 -4.09 17.48 -3.57
N TRP A 90 -5.12 17.21 -2.77
CA TRP A 90 -6.34 16.58 -3.27
C TRP A 90 -7.05 17.44 -4.33
N ASN A 91 -7.20 18.74 -4.09
CA ASN A 91 -7.84 19.66 -5.05
C ASN A 91 -7.06 19.74 -6.37
N THR A 92 -5.74 19.64 -6.30
CA THR A 92 -4.87 19.59 -7.48
C THR A 92 -5.10 18.30 -8.27
N ILE A 93 -5.15 17.14 -7.61
CA ILE A 93 -5.43 15.85 -8.26
C ILE A 93 -6.85 15.82 -8.83
N LYS A 94 -7.81 16.41 -8.13
CA LYS A 94 -9.21 16.48 -8.58
C LYS A 94 -9.35 17.34 -9.83
N SER A 95 -8.62 18.45 -9.93
CA SER A 95 -8.71 19.36 -11.08
C SER A 95 -8.16 18.76 -12.38
N ILE A 96 -7.17 17.87 -12.27
CA ILE A 96 -6.57 17.16 -13.42
C ILE A 96 -7.32 15.87 -13.80
N THR A 97 -8.18 15.36 -12.92
CA THR A 97 -8.91 14.11 -13.17
C THR A 97 -10.22 14.38 -13.89
N ALA A 98 -10.31 13.92 -15.15
CA ALA A 98 -11.43 14.25 -16.04
C ALA A 98 -12.79 13.57 -15.69
N SER A 99 -12.81 12.53 -14.85
CA SER A 99 -14.02 11.74 -14.57
C SER A 99 -14.33 11.64 -13.08
N GLU A 100 -15.58 11.90 -12.68
CA GLU A 100 -16.04 11.72 -11.30
C GLU A 100 -15.85 10.29 -10.77
N LYS A 101 -15.96 9.28 -11.64
CA LYS A 101 -15.72 7.88 -11.27
C LYS A 101 -14.26 7.68 -10.86
N ASN A 102 -13.34 8.22 -11.66
CA ASN A 102 -11.90 8.15 -11.38
C ASN A 102 -11.56 8.96 -10.12
N CYS A 103 -12.14 10.14 -9.95
CA CYS A 103 -11.99 10.93 -8.72
C CYS A 103 -12.43 10.13 -7.48
N LYS A 104 -13.57 9.45 -7.53
CA LYS A 104 -14.06 8.66 -6.37
C LYS A 104 -13.17 7.47 -6.05
N ALA A 105 -12.61 6.80 -7.07
CA ALA A 105 -11.64 5.73 -6.87
C ALA A 105 -10.37 6.30 -6.22
N MET A 106 -9.77 7.33 -6.84
CA MET A 106 -8.56 7.96 -6.33
C MET A 106 -8.73 8.54 -4.94
N LEU A 107 -9.88 9.12 -4.57
CA LEU A 107 -10.10 9.70 -3.24
C LEU A 107 -9.91 8.66 -2.11
N LYS A 108 -10.37 7.43 -2.32
CA LYS A 108 -10.22 6.38 -1.32
C LYS A 108 -8.75 6.03 -1.11
N ASP A 109 -8.04 5.83 -2.21
CA ASP A 109 -6.63 5.45 -2.20
C ASP A 109 -5.68 6.63 -1.96
N PHE A 110 -6.15 7.87 -2.12
CA PHE A 110 -5.38 9.08 -1.84
C PHE A 110 -5.01 9.16 -0.36
N ARG A 111 -5.88 8.67 0.53
CA ARG A 111 -5.57 8.52 1.96
C ARG A 111 -4.39 7.59 2.22
N LEU A 112 -4.17 6.60 1.35
CA LEU A 112 -2.99 5.73 1.41
C LEU A 112 -1.74 6.50 0.97
N ILE A 113 -1.86 7.34 -0.06
CA ILE A 113 -0.78 8.22 -0.54
C ILE A 113 -0.37 9.21 0.54
N GLU A 114 -1.31 9.90 1.18
CA GLU A 114 -1.05 10.83 2.29
C GLU A 114 -0.28 10.15 3.42
N ALA A 115 -0.76 8.97 3.84
CA ALA A 115 -0.09 8.16 4.87
C ALA A 115 1.33 7.75 4.45
N ALA A 116 1.54 7.45 3.17
CA ALA A 116 2.83 7.06 2.64
C ALA A 116 3.79 8.26 2.56
N LEU A 117 3.34 9.40 2.04
CA LEU A 117 4.11 10.64 1.95
C LEU A 117 4.60 11.13 3.32
N ALA A 118 3.78 10.98 4.35
CA ALA A 118 4.11 11.32 5.74
C ALA A 118 4.99 10.27 6.47
N THR A 119 5.37 9.17 5.79
CA THR A 119 6.18 8.08 6.34
C THR A 119 7.31 7.67 5.39
N ASP A 120 7.42 6.39 5.02
CA ASP A 120 8.51 5.86 4.20
C ASP A 120 8.09 5.72 2.72
N LYS A 121 7.03 6.42 2.30
CA LYS A 121 6.57 6.57 0.91
C LYS A 121 6.30 5.25 0.20
N THR A 122 5.70 4.29 0.89
CA THR A 122 5.42 2.96 0.33
C THR A 122 3.97 2.53 0.58
N VAL A 123 3.26 2.25 -0.50
CA VAL A 123 1.88 1.74 -0.53
C VAL A 123 1.85 0.33 -1.09
N ILE A 124 1.11 -0.56 -0.42
CA ILE A 124 0.82 -1.92 -0.87
C ILE A 124 -0.67 -2.01 -1.19
N SER A 125 -1.03 -2.26 -2.46
CA SER A 125 -2.42 -2.36 -2.92
C SER A 125 -2.56 -3.27 -4.14
N LEU A 126 -3.73 -3.89 -4.32
CA LEU A 126 -4.06 -4.68 -5.51
C LEU A 126 -4.54 -3.83 -6.69
N ASP A 127 -4.83 -2.55 -6.48
CA ASP A 127 -5.50 -1.73 -7.50
C ASP A 127 -4.50 -1.09 -8.48
N ASP A 128 -4.15 -1.85 -9.51
CA ASP A 128 -3.30 -1.35 -10.61
C ASP A 128 -4.02 -0.27 -11.45
N THR A 129 -5.37 -0.22 -11.43
CA THR A 129 -6.12 0.83 -12.14
C THR A 129 -5.88 2.17 -11.46
N VAL A 130 -5.99 2.19 -10.14
CA VAL A 130 -5.72 3.39 -9.33
C VAL A 130 -4.24 3.78 -9.42
N ARG A 131 -3.31 2.82 -9.44
CA ARG A 131 -1.90 3.11 -9.73
C ARG A 131 -1.73 3.85 -11.06
N LYS A 132 -2.36 3.39 -12.15
CA LYS A 132 -2.32 4.07 -13.46
C LYS A 132 -2.92 5.48 -13.41
N LEU A 133 -3.99 5.69 -12.63
CA LEU A 133 -4.57 7.03 -12.43
C LEU A 133 -3.60 7.97 -11.71
N PHE A 134 -2.92 7.49 -10.65
CA PHE A 134 -1.89 8.28 -9.97
C PHE A 134 -0.66 8.51 -10.83
N ASP A 135 -0.28 7.58 -11.70
CA ASP A 135 0.81 7.76 -12.68
C ASP A 135 0.53 8.92 -13.63
N ASN A 136 -0.70 8.99 -14.16
CA ASN A 136 -1.14 10.12 -14.99
C ASN A 136 -1.14 11.44 -14.20
N ALA A 137 -1.60 11.40 -12.95
CA ALA A 137 -1.57 12.57 -12.07
C ALA A 137 -0.13 13.04 -11.75
N ALA A 138 0.80 12.10 -11.61
CA ALA A 138 2.19 12.36 -11.28
C ALA A 138 2.93 13.14 -12.38
N VAL A 139 2.41 13.23 -13.60
CA VAL A 139 2.92 14.13 -14.65
C VAL A 139 2.90 15.58 -14.15
N GLN A 140 1.85 15.98 -13.43
CA GLN A 140 1.66 17.34 -12.93
C GLN A 140 1.97 17.47 -11.44
N VAL A 141 1.80 16.40 -10.67
CA VAL A 141 2.01 16.38 -9.21
C VAL A 141 3.30 15.64 -8.87
N GLY A 142 4.40 16.38 -8.76
CA GLY A 142 5.75 15.81 -8.57
C GLY A 142 5.92 14.99 -7.30
N GLU A 143 5.15 15.29 -6.24
CA GLU A 143 5.23 14.59 -4.95
C GLU A 143 4.88 13.10 -5.06
N LEU A 144 3.89 12.78 -5.91
CA LEU A 144 3.44 11.41 -6.15
C LEU A 144 4.57 10.52 -6.66
N ARG A 145 5.52 11.08 -7.43
CA ARG A 145 6.64 10.32 -8.02
C ARG A 145 7.61 9.71 -7.00
N ASN A 146 7.50 10.12 -5.74
CA ASN A 146 8.31 9.60 -4.66
C ASN A 146 7.68 8.39 -3.95
N VAL A 147 6.43 8.04 -4.30
CA VAL A 147 5.71 6.94 -3.67
C VAL A 147 5.99 5.65 -4.44
N VAL A 148 6.42 4.63 -3.70
CA VAL A 148 6.55 3.25 -4.13
C VAL A 148 5.19 2.59 -4.03
N TRP A 149 4.70 2.03 -5.13
CA TRP A 149 3.48 1.22 -5.18
C TRP A 149 3.84 -0.23 -5.48
N VAL A 150 3.31 -1.15 -4.69
CA VAL A 150 3.57 -2.58 -4.84
C VAL A 150 2.26 -3.36 -4.83
N ASN A 151 2.08 -4.20 -5.85
CA ASN A 151 0.99 -5.16 -5.93
C ASN A 151 1.51 -6.57 -5.60
N PRO A 152 1.10 -7.18 -4.48
CA PRO A 152 1.54 -8.52 -4.09
C PRO A 152 1.19 -9.63 -5.07
N ASP A 153 0.23 -9.41 -5.96
CA ASP A 153 -0.20 -10.39 -6.96
C ASP A 153 0.69 -10.40 -8.22
N LYS A 154 1.58 -9.41 -8.37
CA LYS A 154 2.54 -9.32 -9.48
C LYS A 154 3.79 -10.16 -9.21
N THR A 155 3.61 -11.45 -8.95
CA THR A 155 4.70 -12.35 -8.50
C THR A 155 5.81 -12.52 -9.53
N GLU A 156 5.47 -12.63 -10.82
CA GLU A 156 6.45 -12.87 -11.88
C GLU A 156 7.21 -11.59 -12.28
N GLU A 157 6.47 -10.50 -12.48
CA GLU A 157 6.99 -9.23 -13.01
C GLU A 157 7.72 -8.41 -11.92
N GLU A 158 7.11 -8.35 -10.73
CA GLU A 158 7.59 -7.49 -9.65
C GLU A 158 8.34 -8.28 -8.59
N LYS A 159 8.04 -9.55 -8.33
CA LYS A 159 8.65 -10.35 -7.24
C LYS A 159 8.58 -9.63 -5.88
N PRO A 160 7.37 -9.29 -5.41
CA PRO A 160 7.17 -8.40 -4.27
C PRO A 160 7.72 -8.96 -2.95
N ILE A 161 7.73 -10.28 -2.75
CA ILE A 161 8.32 -10.89 -1.54
C ILE A 161 9.84 -10.80 -1.54
N ASP A 162 10.50 -11.00 -2.68
CA ASP A 162 11.96 -10.88 -2.77
C ASP A 162 12.38 -9.42 -2.54
N TRP A 163 11.65 -8.48 -3.15
CA TRP A 163 11.81 -7.06 -2.89
C TRP A 163 11.67 -6.68 -1.40
N LEU A 164 10.70 -7.26 -0.67
CA LEU A 164 10.59 -7.08 0.77
C LEU A 164 11.83 -7.62 1.50
N LYS A 165 12.31 -8.82 1.14
CA LYS A 165 13.49 -9.44 1.76
C LYS A 165 14.76 -8.62 1.53
N ASP A 166 14.84 -7.94 0.40
CA ASP A 166 15.93 -7.01 0.03
C ASP A 166 15.79 -5.63 0.69
N GLY A 167 14.85 -5.48 1.63
CA GLY A 167 14.69 -4.31 2.48
C GLY A 167 13.74 -3.24 1.94
N ALA A 168 12.87 -3.62 1.00
CA ALA A 168 11.83 -2.75 0.46
C ALA A 168 12.38 -1.42 -0.08
N GLN A 169 13.37 -1.52 -0.97
CA GLN A 169 14.04 -0.35 -1.56
C GLN A 169 13.14 0.35 -2.59
N ALA A 170 13.30 1.67 -2.74
CA ALA A 170 12.58 2.44 -3.74
C ALA A 170 13.15 2.18 -5.15
N GLU A 171 12.62 1.18 -5.83
CA GLU A 171 13.00 0.83 -7.21
C GLU A 171 12.22 1.69 -8.21
N LYS A 172 12.91 2.20 -9.25
CA LYS A 172 12.29 3.07 -10.27
C LYS A 172 11.00 2.49 -10.86
N LYS A 173 10.99 1.20 -11.20
CA LYS A 173 9.83 0.51 -11.78
C LYS A 173 8.61 0.43 -10.85
N ARG A 174 8.78 0.69 -9.56
CA ARG A 174 7.73 0.67 -8.53
C ARG A 174 7.26 2.08 -8.16
N LEU A 175 8.00 3.11 -8.56
CA LEU A 175 7.61 4.49 -8.29
C LEU A 175 6.42 4.86 -9.17
N ILE A 176 5.47 5.58 -8.58
CA ILE A 176 4.39 6.20 -9.34
C ILE A 176 4.99 7.15 -10.38
N GLY A 177 4.41 7.17 -11.57
CA GLY A 177 4.85 7.99 -12.71
C GLY A 177 6.09 7.45 -13.43
N ASN A 178 6.52 6.24 -13.11
CA ASN A 178 7.62 5.53 -13.78
C ASN A 178 7.19 4.13 -14.26
N LEU A 179 5.89 3.88 -14.44
CA LEU A 179 5.46 2.69 -15.16
C LEU A 179 6.13 2.69 -16.55
N PRO A 180 6.80 1.60 -16.95
CA PRO A 180 7.30 1.50 -18.31
C PRO A 180 6.11 1.69 -19.26
N GLY A 181 6.23 2.64 -20.18
CA GLY A 181 5.21 2.85 -21.21
C GLY A 181 4.97 1.54 -21.95
N GLU A 182 3.69 1.15 -22.03
CA GLU A 182 3.22 0.06 -22.89
C GLU A 182 3.59 0.34 -24.36
#